data_AF-A0A7C7DIG2-F1
#
_entry.id   AF-A0A7C7DIG2-F1
#
_cell.length_a   1.000
_cell.length_b   1.000
_cell.length_c   1.000
_cell.angle_alpha   90.00
_cell.angle_beta   90.00
_cell.angle_gamma   90.00
#
_symmetry.space_group_name_H-M   'P 1'
#
loop_
_entity.id
_entity.type
_entity.pdbx_description
1 polymer ?
#
loop_
_entity_poly.entity_id
_entity_poly.type
_entity_poly.pdbx_seq_one_letter_code
_entity_poly.pdbx_strand_id
1 'polypeptide(L)'
;MSQDGCVGPDAGEPRPVLIDAEVLSNQAVSLSLYETVFRAPELALKARPAQFIGVKVSAGRDPFLRRPFSIARADRNRGTVGILWARVGYGTELMSRWRPGETVNLLGPLGNGFR
;
A
#
# COMPACT_ATOMS: atom_id res chain seq x y z
N MET A 1 -34.41 30.81 0.22
CA MET A 1 -34.31 29.79 -0.84
C MET A 1 -33.30 28.77 -0.34
N SER A 2 -33.80 27.72 0.29
CA SER A 2 -33.03 26.59 0.79
C SER A 2 -32.67 25.66 -0.38
N GLN A 3 -31.43 25.18 -0.38
CA GLN A 3 -31.00 23.86 -0.87
C GLN A 3 -29.87 23.47 0.09
N ASP A 4 -30.09 22.56 1.04
CA ASP A 4 -29.95 21.10 0.87
C ASP A 4 -28.64 20.79 0.12
N GLY A 5 -27.59 20.22 0.71
CA GLY A 5 -27.55 19.13 1.66
C GLY A 5 -26.63 18.05 1.06
N CYS A 6 -25.40 17.94 1.58
CA CYS A 6 -24.53 16.78 1.37
C CYS A 6 -23.48 16.75 2.49
N VAL A 7 -23.95 16.49 3.71
CA VAL A 7 -23.08 15.97 4.77
C VAL A 7 -22.89 14.49 4.47
N GLY A 8 -21.77 14.13 3.83
CA GLY A 8 -21.41 12.73 3.58
C GLY A 8 -21.25 11.96 4.89
N PRO A 9 -21.54 10.64 4.92
CA PRO A 9 -21.55 9.89 6.15
C PRO A 9 -20.13 9.62 6.67
N ASP A 10 -20.05 9.64 8.00
CA ASP A 10 -19.12 8.92 8.89
C ASP A 10 -17.83 9.62 9.37
N ALA A 11 -17.93 10.15 10.59
CA ALA A 11 -16.83 10.68 11.38
C ALA A 11 -16.07 9.52 12.05
N GLY A 12 -15.11 8.90 11.35
CA GLY A 12 -14.25 7.89 11.97
C GLY A 12 -13.42 6.99 11.05
N GLU A 13 -13.63 7.04 9.73
CA GLU A 13 -12.84 6.25 8.78
C GLU A 13 -11.54 6.97 8.37
N PRO A 14 -10.38 6.29 8.44
CA PRO A 14 -9.12 6.89 8.08
C PRO A 14 -9.10 7.21 6.57
N ARG A 15 -8.99 8.50 6.22
CA ARG A 15 -8.86 8.92 4.82
C ARG A 15 -7.61 8.30 4.19
N PRO A 16 -7.71 7.74 2.98
CA PRO A 16 -6.55 7.24 2.24
C PRO A 16 -5.52 8.36 2.03
N VAL A 17 -4.25 7.99 2.10
CA VAL A 17 -3.12 8.88 1.86
C VAL A 17 -2.34 8.42 0.64
N LEU A 18 -1.76 9.38 -0.06
CA LEU A 18 -0.87 9.16 -1.18
C LEU A 18 0.54 9.56 -0.73
N ILE A 19 1.43 8.58 -0.61
CA ILE A 19 2.77 8.79 -0.05
C ILE A 19 3.84 8.15 -0.93
N ASP A 20 5.02 8.75 -0.93
CA ASP A 20 6.24 8.13 -1.44
C ASP A 20 6.92 7.43 -0.27
N ALA A 21 7.05 6.10 -0.37
CA ALA A 21 7.56 5.26 0.69
C ALA A 21 8.89 4.61 0.28
N GLU A 22 9.85 4.64 1.20
CA GLU A 22 11.14 3.98 1.03
C GLU A 22 10.94 2.46 1.19
N VAL A 23 11.46 1.67 0.25
CA VAL A 23 11.60 0.22 0.39
C VAL A 23 12.69 -0.05 1.43
N LEU A 24 12.35 -0.73 2.52
CA LEU A 24 13.30 -1.15 3.54
C LEU A 24 13.84 -2.55 3.26
N SER A 25 13.00 -3.43 2.73
CA SER A 25 13.38 -4.76 2.30
C SER A 25 12.45 -5.27 1.19
N ASN A 26 12.98 -6.11 0.32
CA ASN A 26 12.23 -6.85 -0.69
C ASN A 26 12.89 -8.21 -0.84
N GLN A 27 12.29 -9.26 -0.28
CA GLN A 27 12.91 -10.57 -0.15
C GLN A 27 12.01 -11.67 -0.69
N ALA A 28 12.60 -12.62 -1.40
CA ALA A 28 11.90 -13.83 -1.81
C ALA A 28 11.73 -14.74 -0.57
N VAL A 29 10.49 -15.05 -0.22
CA VAL A 29 10.13 -16.03 0.83
C VAL A 29 9.93 -17.44 0.25
N SER A 30 9.68 -17.54 -1.06
CA SER A 30 9.71 -18.79 -1.82
C SER A 30 10.06 -18.52 -3.29
N LEU A 31 10.01 -19.54 -4.16
CA LEU A 31 10.35 -19.39 -5.60
C LEU A 31 9.63 -18.23 -6.29
N SER A 32 8.37 -17.98 -5.92
CA SER A 32 7.54 -16.95 -6.56
C SER A 32 6.87 -15.99 -5.58
N LEU A 33 7.06 -16.15 -4.27
CA LEU A 33 6.45 -15.28 -3.25
C LEU A 33 7.50 -14.34 -2.68
N TYR A 34 7.14 -13.07 -2.56
CA TYR A 34 7.99 -12.00 -2.05
C TYR A 34 7.32 -11.29 -0.88
N GLU A 35 8.14 -10.85 0.06
CA GLU A 35 7.78 -9.91 1.11
C GLU A 35 8.49 -8.58 0.85
N THR A 36 7.73 -7.50 0.76
CA THR A 36 8.26 -6.14 0.68
C THR A 36 7.82 -5.34 1.89
N VAL A 37 8.77 -4.70 2.56
CA VAL A 37 8.52 -3.81 3.71
C VAL A 37 8.84 -2.38 3.32
N PHE A 38 7.92 -1.47 3.59
CA PHE A 38 8.05 -0.04 3.33
C PHE A 38 8.13 0.77 4.62
N ARG A 39 8.88 1.87 4.59
CA ARG A 39 8.77 2.94 5.58
C ARG A 39 7.55 3.78 5.25
N ALA A 40 6.49 3.61 6.03
CA ALA A 40 5.21 4.30 5.81
C ALA A 40 4.51 4.58 7.16
N PRO A 41 5.02 5.52 7.98
CA PRO A 41 4.50 5.75 9.33
C PRO A 41 3.02 6.13 9.36
N GLU A 42 2.59 7.02 8.45
CA GLU A 42 1.19 7.44 8.38
C GLU A 42 0.25 6.30 8.01
N LEU A 43 0.67 5.44 7.07
CA LEU A 43 -0.11 4.28 6.65
C LEU A 43 -0.15 3.21 7.76
N ALA A 44 0.97 2.99 8.46
CA ALA A 44 1.05 2.06 9.58
C ALA A 44 0.12 2.45 10.74
N LEU A 45 0.00 3.75 11.03
CA LEU A 45 -0.91 4.27 12.05
C LEU A 45 -2.38 4.06 11.69
N LYS A 46 -2.73 4.23 10.40
CA LYS A 46 -4.11 4.16 9.91
C LYS A 46 -4.58 2.74 9.57
N ALA A 47 -3.66 1.83 9.25
CA ALA A 47 -3.99 0.48 8.79
C ALA A 47 -4.77 -0.33 9.83
N ARG A 48 -5.82 -1.00 9.35
CA ARG A 48 -6.64 -1.98 10.07
C ARG A 48 -6.59 -3.34 9.35
N PRO A 49 -6.89 -4.45 10.05
CA PRO A 49 -7.00 -5.76 9.41
C PRO A 49 -7.96 -5.74 8.21
N ALA A 50 -7.65 -6.55 7.19
CA ALA A 50 -8.39 -6.67 5.92
C ALA A 50 -8.39 -5.44 5.00
N GLN A 51 -7.49 -4.47 5.24
CA GLN A 51 -7.25 -3.39 4.30
C GLN A 51 -6.12 -3.71 3.33
N PHE A 52 -6.06 -2.94 2.24
CA PHE A 52 -5.06 -3.07 1.20
C PHE A 52 -4.46 -1.70 0.83
N ILE A 53 -3.37 -1.72 0.07
CA ILE A 53 -2.72 -0.53 -0.50
C ILE A 53 -2.62 -0.64 -2.02
N GLY A 54 -2.78 0.48 -2.71
CA GLY A 54 -2.54 0.61 -4.14
C GLY A 54 -1.09 1.02 -4.42
N VAL A 55 -0.34 0.11 -5.02
CA VAL A 55 1.10 0.28 -5.25
C VAL A 55 1.36 0.67 -6.70
N LYS A 56 2.08 1.77 -6.93
CA LYS A 56 2.57 2.14 -8.27
C LYS A 56 3.88 1.41 -8.53
N VAL A 57 3.86 0.43 -9.43
CA VAL A 57 4.97 -0.53 -9.61
C VAL A 57 6.11 -0.03 -10.50
N SER A 58 5.90 1.06 -11.24
CA SER A 58 6.92 1.69 -12.07
C SER A 58 6.91 3.21 -11.92
N ALA A 59 8.08 3.83 -12.12
CA ALA A 59 8.19 5.29 -12.21
C ALA A 59 7.62 5.84 -13.53
N GLY A 60 7.58 5.00 -14.57
CA GLY A 60 7.13 5.35 -15.92
C GLY A 60 5.61 5.39 -16.09
N ARG A 61 5.19 5.37 -17.37
CA ARG A 61 3.77 5.33 -17.78
C ARG A 61 3.20 3.91 -17.90
N ASP A 62 4.07 2.91 -17.93
CA ASP A 62 3.70 1.49 -18.03
C ASP A 62 4.37 0.71 -16.88
N PRO A 63 3.62 -0.05 -16.07
CA PRO A 63 2.16 -0.11 -15.99
C PRO A 63 1.53 1.18 -15.43
N PHE A 64 0.46 1.66 -16.07
CA PHE A 64 -0.21 2.91 -15.66
C PHE A 64 -0.99 2.77 -14.35
N LEU A 65 -1.67 1.64 -14.17
CA LEU A 65 -2.56 1.40 -13.03
C LEU A 65 -1.80 0.87 -11.81
N ARG A 66 -2.23 1.31 -10.62
CA ARG A 66 -1.77 0.76 -9.35
C ARG A 66 -2.23 -0.68 -9.19
N ARG A 67 -1.40 -1.49 -8.55
CA ARG A 67 -1.75 -2.86 -8.16
C ARG A 67 -2.22 -2.86 -6.71
N PRO A 68 -3.43 -3.36 -6.40
CA PRO A 68 -3.87 -3.51 -5.02
C PRO A 68 -3.17 -4.70 -4.36
N PHE A 69 -2.58 -4.49 -3.18
CA PHE A 69 -2.00 -5.55 -2.36
C PHE A 69 -2.49 -5.45 -0.91
N SER A 70 -2.92 -6.58 -0.35
CA SER A 70 -3.31 -6.66 1.05
C SER A 70 -2.16 -6.28 1.97
N ILE A 71 -2.47 -5.55 3.04
CA ILE A 71 -1.52 -5.25 4.09
C ILE A 71 -1.31 -6.53 4.91
N ALA A 72 -0.15 -7.16 4.79
CA ALA A 72 0.20 -8.36 5.53
C ALA A 72 0.62 -8.03 6.97
N ARG A 73 1.29 -6.89 7.17
CA ARG A 73 1.70 -6.39 8.49
C ARG A 73 1.72 -4.87 8.50
N ALA A 74 1.29 -4.28 9.62
CA ALA A 74 1.52 -2.86 9.92
C ALA A 74 2.12 -2.75 11.33
N ASP A 75 3.28 -2.12 11.45
CA ASP A 75 3.97 -1.88 12.71
C ASP A 75 3.95 -0.38 13.01
N ARG A 76 3.10 0.01 13.96
CA ARG A 76 2.89 1.41 14.34
C ARG A 76 4.12 2.02 15.01
N ASN A 77 4.85 1.21 15.79
CA ASN A 77 6.02 1.69 16.54
C ASN A 77 7.21 1.91 15.61
N ARG A 78 7.40 1.01 14.64
CA ARG A 78 8.47 1.12 13.64
C ARG A 78 8.09 2.01 12.44
N GLY A 79 6.80 2.32 12.29
CA GLY A 79 6.28 3.08 11.16
C GLY A 79 6.42 2.33 9.82
N THR A 80 6.23 1.01 9.83
CA THR A 80 6.45 0.16 8.64
C THR A 80 5.21 -0.60 8.23
N VAL A 81 5.05 -0.81 6.93
CA VAL A 81 3.99 -1.64 6.35
C VAL A 81 4.58 -2.69 5.43
N GLY A 82 4.14 -3.93 5.58
CA GLY A 82 4.57 -5.08 4.79
C GLY A 82 3.45 -5.60 3.90
N ILE A 83 3.81 -6.00 2.68
CA ILE A 83 2.94 -6.71 1.74
C ILE A 83 3.56 -8.04 1.33
N LEU A 84 2.69 -9.01 1.03
CA LEU A 84 3.06 -10.26 0.39
C LEU A 84 2.48 -10.30 -1.02
N TRP A 85 3.28 -10.71 -1.99
CA TRP A 85 2.84 -10.77 -3.39
C TRP A 85 3.59 -11.84 -4.18
N ALA A 86 2.92 -12.35 -5.22
CA ALA A 86 3.48 -13.37 -6.10
C ALA A 86 4.01 -12.76 -7.41
N ARG A 87 5.18 -13.21 -7.86
CA ARG A 87 5.76 -12.87 -9.16
C ARG A 87 5.07 -13.68 -10.26
N VAL A 88 4.06 -13.08 -10.92
CA VAL A 88 3.21 -13.77 -11.91
C VAL A 88 3.10 -13.04 -13.26
N GLY A 89 3.63 -11.83 -13.38
CA GLY A 89 3.62 -11.08 -14.64
C GLY A 89 4.47 -9.82 -14.61
N TYR A 90 4.41 -9.03 -15.68
CA TYR A 90 5.29 -7.88 -15.92
C TYR A 90 5.35 -6.87 -14.76
N GLY A 91 4.20 -6.48 -14.20
CA GLY A 91 4.19 -5.52 -13.08
C GLY A 91 4.93 -6.05 -11.83
N THR A 92 4.70 -7.32 -11.48
CA THR A 92 5.34 -7.97 -10.34
C THR A 92 6.80 -8.37 -10.63
N GLU A 93 7.15 -8.56 -11.89
CA GLU A 93 8.55 -8.72 -12.33
C GLU A 93 9.36 -7.48 -12.01
N LEU A 94 8.81 -6.28 -12.27
CA LEU A 94 9.45 -5.02 -11.90
C LEU A 94 9.63 -4.90 -10.39
N MET A 95 8.59 -5.25 -9.62
CA MET A 95 8.65 -5.23 -8.15
C MET A 95 9.74 -6.17 -7.59
N SER A 96 10.01 -7.31 -8.24
CA SER A 96 11.04 -8.25 -7.79
C SER A 96 12.46 -7.67 -7.81
N ARG A 97 12.64 -6.55 -8.50
CA ARG A 97 13.94 -5.88 -8.68
C ARG A 97 14.15 -4.71 -7.73
N TRP A 98 13.14 -4.34 -6.94
CA TRP A 98 13.26 -3.25 -5.97
C TRP A 98 14.35 -3.53 -4.94
N ARG A 99 15.11 -2.47 -4.63
CA ARG A 99 16.19 -2.49 -3.66
C ARG A 99 15.88 -1.60 -2.46
N PRO A 100 16.45 -1.92 -1.28
CA PRO A 100 16.39 -1.00 -0.15
C PRO A 100 16.86 0.41 -0.53
N GLY A 101 16.15 1.43 -0.06
CA GLY A 101 16.38 2.84 -0.37
C GLY A 101 15.64 3.34 -1.62
N GLU A 102 15.08 2.46 -2.46
CA GLU A 102 14.22 2.89 -3.56
C GLU A 102 12.90 3.47 -3.05
N THR A 103 12.34 4.41 -3.79
CA THR A 103 11.06 5.05 -3.45
C THR A 103 9.93 4.48 -4.29
N VAL A 104 8.84 4.07 -3.64
CA VAL A 104 7.65 3.52 -4.26
C VAL A 104 6.43 4.31 -3.81
N ASN A 105 5.58 4.69 -4.76
CA ASN A 105 4.40 5.48 -4.45
C ASN A 105 3.22 4.58 -4.05
N LEU A 106 2.69 4.81 -2.85
CA LEU A 106 1.63 4.03 -2.20
C LEU A 106 0.36 4.87 -2.02
N LEU A 107 -0.79 4.25 -2.22
CA LEU A 107 -2.11 4.81 -1.92
C LEU A 107 -2.81 3.92 -0.89
N GLY A 108 -3.17 4.45 0.27
CA GLY A 108 -3.97 3.70 1.24
C GLY A 108 -3.95 4.27 2.66
N PRO A 109 -4.44 3.51 3.66
CA PRO A 109 -5.10 2.22 3.47
C PRO A 109 -6.43 2.36 2.72
N LEU A 110 -6.84 1.32 2.00
CA LEU A 110 -8.08 1.22 1.24
C LEU A 110 -8.92 0.05 1.77
N GLY A 111 -10.25 0.13 1.57
CA GLY A 111 -11.22 -0.85 2.05
C GLY A 111 -11.69 -0.59 3.49
N ASN A 112 -12.83 -1.18 3.86
CA ASN A 112 -13.54 -0.86 5.11
C ASN A 112 -12.99 -1.62 6.34
N GLY A 113 -11.97 -2.46 6.15
CA GLY A 113 -11.41 -3.33 7.18
C GLY A 113 -12.43 -4.32 7.76
N PHE A 114 -12.01 -5.09 8.76
CA PHE A 114 -12.94 -5.88 9.56
C PHE A 114 -13.56 -5.03 10.68
N ARG A 115 -14.86 -5.25 10.91
CA ARG A 115 -15.64 -4.67 12.02
C ARG A 115 -15.77 -5.68 13.14
#